data_AF-A0A514KQB1-F1
#
_entry.id   AF-A0A514KQB1-F1
#
_cell.length_a   1.000
_cell.length_b   1.000
_cell.length_c   1.000
_cell.angle_alpha   90.00
_cell.angle_beta   90.00
_cell.angle_gamma   90.00
#
_symmetry.space_group_name_H-M   'P 1'
#
loop_
_entity.id
_entity.type
_entity.pdbx_description
1 polymer ?
#
loop_
_entity_poly.entity_id
_entity_poly.type
_entity_poly.pdbx_seq_one_letter_code
_entity_poly.pdbx_strand_id
1 'polypeptide(L)'
;MRIGCVLVLTGLAVPSGAGALDAPADVVAFAGAARHHIGERVTLDHCHLVYANEDEITCIGLSPQDADGTVRAAGKLLIRVAAAETRGRTRALAMCAGGGLGEDCEVSVSGEVFDASRSFGLGEAQLMGLREATICWPD
;
A
#
# COMPACT_ATOMS: atom_id res chain seq x y z
N MET A 1 -14.68 50.34 -20.52
CA MET A 1 -15.77 49.51 -21.11
C MET A 1 -15.06 48.34 -21.79
N ARG A 2 -15.18 47.04 -21.43
CA ARG A 2 -16.39 46.16 -21.27
C ARG A 2 -17.26 46.23 -22.55
N ILE A 3 -17.73 45.17 -23.24
CA ILE A 3 -17.94 43.70 -23.04
C ILE A 3 -17.55 43.00 -24.39
N GLY A 4 -17.24 41.70 -24.57
CA GLY A 4 -17.10 40.49 -23.73
C GLY A 4 -16.84 39.25 -24.65
N CYS A 5 -16.13 38.20 -24.19
CA CYS A 5 -16.65 36.93 -23.67
C CYS A 5 -17.40 36.01 -24.69
N VAL A 6 -16.69 35.01 -25.22
CA VAL A 6 -17.24 33.69 -25.61
C VAL A 6 -16.26 32.60 -25.14
N LEU A 7 -16.71 31.75 -24.23
CA LEU A 7 -15.97 30.59 -23.72
C LEU A 7 -16.50 29.33 -24.41
N VAL A 8 -15.63 28.58 -25.10
CA VAL A 8 -15.91 27.21 -25.56
C VAL A 8 -14.68 26.34 -25.31
N LEU A 9 -14.62 25.73 -24.13
CA LEU A 9 -13.71 24.61 -23.85
C LEU A 9 -14.47 23.53 -23.09
N THR A 10 -14.87 22.52 -23.87
CA THR A 10 -14.96 21.09 -23.52
C THR A 10 -15.02 20.74 -22.03
N GLY A 11 -16.18 20.26 -21.58
CA GLY A 11 -16.29 19.60 -20.28
C GLY A 11 -15.45 18.33 -20.24
N LEU A 12 -14.35 18.37 -19.49
CA LEU A 12 -13.68 17.16 -19.00
C LEU A 12 -14.49 16.65 -17.82
N ALA A 13 -15.16 15.51 -18.01
CA ALA A 13 -15.73 14.76 -16.91
C ALA A 13 -14.57 14.24 -16.03
N VAL A 14 -14.35 14.90 -14.90
CA VAL A 14 -13.43 14.41 -13.87
C VAL A 14 -14.03 13.10 -13.34
N PRO A 15 -13.33 11.95 -13.47
CA PRO A 15 -13.84 10.71 -12.90
C PRO A 15 -13.91 10.85 -11.37
N SER A 16 -15.01 10.35 -10.81
CA SER A 16 -15.36 10.36 -9.40
C SER A 16 -14.16 10.15 -8.47
N GLY A 17 -14.04 11.00 -7.45
CA GLY A 17 -13.01 10.86 -6.44
C GLY A 17 -13.05 9.48 -5.80
N ALA A 18 -11.97 8.73 -5.95
CA ALA A 18 -11.60 7.74 -4.96
C ALA A 18 -11.46 8.49 -3.64
N GLY A 19 -12.22 8.09 -2.62
CA GLY A 19 -12.12 8.72 -1.31
C GLY A 19 -10.74 8.44 -0.73
N ALA A 20 -9.91 9.49 -0.63
CA ALA A 20 -8.71 9.42 0.20
C ALA A 20 -9.17 9.17 1.64
N LEU A 21 -8.77 8.03 2.20
CA LEU A 21 -9.06 7.68 3.59
C LEU A 21 -7.97 8.30 4.47
N ASP A 22 -8.12 9.58 4.79
CA ASP A 22 -7.24 10.29 5.73
C ASP A 22 -7.27 9.66 7.13
N ALA A 23 -6.38 8.69 7.42
CA ALA A 23 -5.80 8.42 8.74
C ALA A 23 -4.77 7.26 8.72
N PRO A 24 -3.73 7.29 9.59
CA PRO A 24 -2.87 6.15 9.87
C PRO A 24 -3.61 5.04 10.63
N ALA A 25 -4.40 4.26 9.88
CA ALA A 25 -5.12 3.07 10.35
C ALA A 25 -5.28 1.99 9.24
N ASP A 26 -4.66 2.20 8.09
CA ASP A 26 -5.03 1.58 6.83
C ASP A 26 -4.70 0.08 6.77
N VAL A 27 -3.41 -0.30 6.74
CA VAL A 27 -2.97 -1.70 6.56
C VAL A 27 -3.55 -2.67 7.60
N VAL A 28 -3.82 -2.23 8.84
CA VAL A 28 -4.39 -3.08 9.89
C VAL A 28 -5.89 -3.32 9.68
N ALA A 29 -6.67 -2.25 9.46
CA ALA A 29 -8.10 -2.37 9.17
C ALA A 29 -8.33 -3.10 7.84
N PHE A 30 -7.52 -2.77 6.84
CA PHE A 30 -7.50 -3.41 5.55
C PHE A 30 -7.18 -4.90 5.66
N ALA A 31 -6.15 -5.33 6.40
CA ALA A 31 -5.80 -6.76 6.51
C ALA A 31 -6.98 -7.63 7.02
N GLY A 32 -7.83 -7.10 7.92
CA GLY A 32 -9.05 -7.78 8.37
C GLY A 32 -10.18 -7.83 7.33
N ALA A 33 -10.22 -6.88 6.40
CA ALA A 33 -11.23 -6.76 5.35
C ALA A 33 -10.78 -7.27 3.97
N ALA A 34 -9.47 -7.41 3.73
CA ALA A 34 -8.83 -7.54 2.42
C ALA A 34 -9.39 -8.65 1.52
N ARG A 35 -9.88 -9.75 2.12
CA ARG A 35 -10.55 -10.85 1.40
C ARG A 35 -11.76 -10.38 0.58
N HIS A 36 -12.42 -9.29 0.99
CA HIS A 36 -13.59 -8.72 0.30
C HIS A 36 -13.20 -7.82 -0.87
N HIS A 37 -11.93 -7.44 -0.97
CA HIS A 37 -11.37 -6.57 -2.01
C HIS A 37 -10.56 -7.32 -3.06
N ILE A 38 -10.58 -8.66 -3.08
CA ILE A 38 -9.78 -9.47 -4.02
C ILE A 38 -10.11 -9.10 -5.47
N GLY A 39 -9.08 -8.74 -6.23
CA GLY A 39 -9.19 -8.25 -7.62
C GLY A 39 -9.41 -6.74 -7.76
N GLU A 40 -9.66 -6.02 -6.67
CA GLU A 40 -9.72 -4.55 -6.66
C GLU A 40 -8.30 -3.96 -6.60
N ARG A 41 -8.12 -2.75 -7.15
CA ARG A 41 -6.89 -1.97 -6.95
C ARG A 41 -7.09 -0.96 -5.83
N VAL A 42 -6.22 -1.03 -4.84
CA VAL A 42 -6.22 -0.16 -3.65
C VAL A 42 -4.89 0.57 -3.54
N THR A 43 -4.86 1.64 -2.75
CA THR A 43 -3.64 2.22 -2.21
C THR A 43 -3.71 2.07 -0.70
N LEU A 44 -2.61 1.64 -0.10
CA LEU A 44 -2.46 1.50 1.34
C LEU A 44 -1.40 2.47 1.84
N ASP A 45 -1.79 3.38 2.71
CA ASP A 45 -0.89 4.37 3.31
C ASP A 45 -0.28 3.85 4.63
N HIS A 46 0.82 4.47 5.07
CA HIS A 46 1.54 4.12 6.31
C HIS A 46 1.96 2.64 6.42
N CYS A 47 2.41 2.08 5.29
CA CYS A 47 2.94 0.72 5.19
C CYS A 47 4.42 0.70 5.61
N HIS A 48 4.77 -0.03 6.67
CA HIS A 48 6.19 -0.27 6.99
C HIS A 48 6.72 -1.49 6.24
N LEU A 49 7.78 -1.30 5.46
CA LEU A 49 8.50 -2.37 4.79
C LEU A 49 9.47 -3.03 5.79
N VAL A 50 9.24 -4.30 6.11
CA VAL A 50 10.03 -5.05 7.12
C VAL A 50 10.78 -6.26 6.58
N TYR A 51 10.57 -6.58 5.31
CA TYR A 51 11.35 -7.58 4.61
C TYR A 51 11.32 -7.26 3.13
N ALA A 52 12.46 -7.42 2.46
CA ALA A 52 12.58 -7.24 1.02
C ALA A 52 13.61 -8.23 0.49
N ASN A 53 13.24 -9.00 -0.53
CA ASN A 53 14.14 -9.76 -1.40
C ASN A 53 13.82 -9.45 -2.87
N GLU A 54 14.42 -10.18 -3.82
CA GLU A 54 14.24 -9.91 -5.26
C GLU A 54 12.82 -10.22 -5.77
N ASP A 55 12.13 -11.18 -5.14
CA ASP A 55 10.82 -11.70 -5.53
C ASP A 55 9.64 -11.09 -4.74
N GLU A 56 9.88 -10.73 -3.48
CA GLU A 56 8.83 -10.36 -2.52
C GLU A 56 9.27 -9.33 -1.47
N ILE A 57 8.35 -8.44 -1.13
CA ILE A 57 8.47 -7.46 -0.05
C ILE A 57 7.33 -7.69 0.94
N THR A 58 7.58 -7.59 2.24
CA THR A 58 6.53 -7.67 3.27
C THR A 58 6.24 -6.29 3.83
N CYS A 59 4.99 -5.87 3.68
CA CYS A 59 4.40 -4.73 4.36
C CYS A 59 3.79 -5.19 5.68
N ILE A 60 3.94 -4.41 6.75
CA ILE A 60 3.12 -4.57 7.95
C ILE A 60 2.42 -3.28 8.33
N GLY A 61 1.19 -3.45 8.85
CA GLY A 61 0.47 -2.43 9.57
C GLY A 61 0.81 -2.54 11.05
N LEU A 62 1.27 -1.43 11.63
CA LEU A 62 1.49 -1.30 13.06
C LEU A 62 0.21 -0.80 13.72
N SER A 63 -0.20 -1.41 14.83
CA SER A 63 -1.21 -0.79 15.69
C SER A 63 -0.62 0.43 16.39
N PRO A 64 -1.46 1.45 16.70
CA PRO A 64 -1.07 2.54 17.58
C PRO A 64 -0.43 2.03 18.87
N GLN A 65 0.57 2.76 19.35
CA GLN A 65 1.35 2.42 20.52
C GLN A 65 0.43 2.22 21.74
N ASP A 66 0.54 1.08 22.43
CA ASP A 66 -0.24 0.84 23.64
C ASP A 66 0.25 1.71 24.81
N ALA A 67 -0.52 1.75 25.91
CA ALA A 67 -0.24 2.61 27.06
C ALA A 67 1.13 2.32 27.72
N ASP A 68 1.71 1.15 27.45
CA ASP A 68 3.01 0.71 27.96
C ASP A 68 4.16 1.04 26.99
N GLY A 69 3.88 1.77 25.89
CA GLY A 69 4.86 2.14 24.88
C GLY A 69 5.12 1.07 23.82
N THR A 70 4.38 -0.04 23.82
CA THR A 70 4.64 -1.16 22.90
C THR A 70 3.86 -0.97 21.60
N VAL A 71 4.58 -1.00 20.48
CA VAL A 71 4.01 -1.08 19.14
C VAL A 71 3.90 -2.55 18.73
N ARG A 72 2.74 -2.97 18.20
CA ARG A 72 2.49 -4.35 17.79
C ARG A 72 2.15 -4.41 16.30
N ALA A 73 2.76 -5.35 15.58
CA ALA A 73 2.33 -5.68 14.21
C ALA A 73 0.94 -6.31 14.27
N ALA A 74 -0.02 -5.71 13.58
CA ALA A 74 -1.44 -6.10 13.65
C ALA A 74 -2.03 -6.52 12.29
N GLY A 75 -1.35 -6.19 11.19
CA GLY A 75 -1.63 -6.74 9.87
C GLY A 75 -0.31 -7.00 9.12
N LYS A 76 -0.27 -8.02 8.27
CA LYS A 76 0.83 -8.25 7.32
C LYS A 76 0.28 -8.47 5.92
N LEU A 77 0.94 -7.91 4.92
CA LEU A 77 0.59 -8.07 3.51
C LEU A 77 1.83 -8.40 2.69
N LEU A 78 1.67 -9.33 1.76
CA LEU A 78 2.69 -9.66 0.79
C LEU A 78 2.64 -8.68 -0.39
N ILE A 79 3.72 -7.96 -0.65
CA ILE A 79 3.83 -7.00 -1.75
C ILE A 79 4.65 -7.63 -2.87
N ARG A 80 3.98 -7.92 -4.00
CA ARG A 80 4.58 -8.32 -5.27
C ARG A 80 4.65 -7.11 -6.18
N VAL A 81 5.81 -6.47 -6.16
CA VAL A 81 6.11 -5.24 -6.91
C VAL A 81 6.08 -5.52 -8.42
N ALA A 82 5.45 -4.64 -9.20
CA ALA A 82 5.40 -4.77 -10.66
C ALA A 82 6.83 -4.84 -11.25
N ALA A 83 7.03 -5.59 -12.34
CA ALA A 83 8.35 -5.73 -12.96
C ALA A 83 8.99 -4.38 -13.33
N ALA A 84 8.17 -3.41 -13.76
CA ALA A 84 8.60 -2.06 -14.09
C ALA A 84 9.03 -1.21 -12.88
N GLU A 85 8.53 -1.49 -11.67
CA GLU A 85 8.82 -0.72 -10.45
C GLU A 85 10.15 -1.14 -9.82
N THR A 86 11.22 -0.97 -10.60
CA THR A 86 12.58 -1.35 -10.20
C THR A 86 13.17 -0.36 -9.18
N ARG A 87 12.86 0.94 -9.28
CA ARG A 87 13.43 1.97 -8.39
C ARG A 87 12.98 1.77 -6.94
N GLY A 88 11.68 1.62 -6.71
CA GLY A 88 11.10 1.38 -5.39
C GLY A 88 11.62 0.08 -4.77
N ARG A 89 11.68 -1.01 -5.54
CA ARG A 89 12.27 -2.28 -5.08
C ARG A 89 13.73 -2.14 -4.68
N THR A 90 14.57 -1.48 -5.49
CA THR A 90 15.99 -1.27 -5.16
C THR A 90 16.17 -0.42 -3.88
N ARG A 91 15.35 0.62 -3.66
CA ARG A 91 15.39 1.41 -2.42
C ARG A 91 14.97 0.57 -1.20
N ALA A 92 13.91 -0.22 -1.31
CA ALA A 92 13.45 -1.12 -0.25
C ALA A 92 14.51 -2.17 0.13
N LEU A 93 15.18 -2.76 -0.86
CA LEU A 93 16.28 -3.70 -0.64
C LEU A 93 17.47 -3.07 0.09
N ALA A 94 17.83 -1.84 -0.27
CA ALA A 94 18.96 -1.13 0.34
C ALA A 94 18.70 -0.66 1.78
N MET A 95 17.44 -0.31 2.10
CA MET A 95 17.10 0.36 3.37
C MET A 95 16.35 -0.55 4.37
N CYS A 96 15.50 -1.46 3.88
CA CYS A 96 14.45 -2.09 4.70
C CYS A 96 14.55 -3.62 4.81
N ALA A 97 15.53 -4.25 4.15
CA ALA A 97 15.72 -5.70 4.19
C ALA A 97 16.08 -6.26 5.58
N GLY A 98 16.46 -5.40 6.54
CA GLY A 98 16.89 -5.79 7.89
C GLY A 98 15.80 -5.92 8.95
N GLY A 99 14.51 -5.72 8.64
CA GLY A 99 13.42 -5.82 9.62
C GLY A 99 13.30 -4.66 10.60
N GLY A 100 13.90 -3.50 10.29
CA GLY A 100 13.74 -2.28 11.07
C GLY A 100 12.36 -1.63 10.88
N LEU A 101 11.84 -1.02 11.94
CA LEU A 101 10.62 -0.19 11.93
C LEU A 101 10.96 1.31 11.87
N GLY A 102 11.98 1.67 11.09
CA GLY A 102 12.36 3.07 10.92
C GLY A 102 11.33 3.83 10.08
N GLU A 103 11.19 5.13 10.35
CA GLU A 103 10.39 6.07 9.53
C GLU A 103 10.87 6.05 8.06
N ASP A 104 12.17 5.87 7.85
CA ASP A 104 12.84 5.65 6.55
C ASP A 104 12.28 4.47 5.72
N CYS A 105 11.48 3.59 6.32
CA CYS A 105 10.84 2.43 5.69
C CYS A 105 9.31 2.49 5.68
N GLU A 106 8.73 3.63 6.07
CA GLU A 106 7.31 3.93 5.89
C GLU A 106 7.05 4.43 4.45
N VAL A 107 6.05 3.85 3.79
CA VAL A 107 5.68 4.14 2.39
C VAL A 107 4.17 4.05 2.20
N SER A 108 3.67 4.56 1.08
CA SER A 108 2.38 4.16 0.53
C SER A 108 2.59 3.09 -0.55
N VAL A 109 1.68 2.12 -0.66
CA VAL A 109 1.76 1.05 -1.68
C VAL A 109 0.44 0.95 -2.42
N SER A 110 0.46 1.14 -3.75
CA SER A 110 -0.71 0.93 -4.61
C SER A 110 -0.60 -0.38 -5.36
N GLY A 111 -1.65 -1.20 -5.40
CA GLY A 111 -1.61 -2.52 -6.06
C GLY A 111 -2.96 -3.23 -6.07
N GLU A 112 -3.01 -4.36 -6.78
CA GLU A 112 -4.23 -5.18 -6.84
C GLU A 112 -4.25 -6.22 -5.71
N VAL A 113 -5.36 -6.30 -4.98
CA VAL A 113 -5.49 -7.23 -3.85
C VAL A 113 -5.59 -8.67 -4.35
N PHE A 114 -4.77 -9.57 -3.80
CA PHE A 114 -4.81 -10.99 -4.12
C PHE A 114 -4.66 -11.87 -2.87
N ASP A 115 -5.23 -13.08 -2.94
CA ASP A 115 -4.96 -14.12 -1.96
C ASP A 115 -3.62 -14.81 -2.29
N ALA A 116 -2.62 -14.58 -1.43
CA ALA A 116 -1.30 -15.19 -1.54
C ALA A 116 -1.24 -16.59 -0.92
N SER A 117 -2.23 -16.98 -0.11
CA SER A 117 -2.23 -18.20 0.72
C SER A 117 -1.88 -19.47 -0.06
N ARG A 118 -2.42 -19.62 -1.27
CA ARG A 118 -2.17 -20.78 -2.14
C ARG A 118 -0.70 -20.90 -2.59
N SER A 119 0.05 -19.79 -2.67
CA SER A 119 1.50 -19.84 -2.97
C SER A 119 2.32 -20.46 -1.82
N PHE A 120 1.77 -20.52 -0.61
CA PHE A 120 2.44 -21.02 0.60
C PHE A 120 1.77 -22.28 1.18
N GLY A 121 0.83 -22.89 0.45
CA GLY A 121 0.08 -24.06 0.91
C GLY A 121 -0.87 -23.80 2.09
N LEU A 122 -1.22 -22.53 2.33
CA LEU A 122 -2.14 -22.12 3.39
C LEU A 122 -3.61 -22.21 2.94
N GLY A 123 -4.53 -22.21 3.90
CA GLY A 123 -5.96 -22.10 3.63
C GLY A 123 -6.32 -20.73 3.06
N GLU A 124 -7.44 -20.63 2.32
CA GLU A 124 -7.82 -19.40 1.62
C GLU A 124 -7.92 -18.18 2.56
N ALA A 125 -7.48 -17.02 2.05
CA ALA A 125 -7.44 -15.73 2.73
C ALA A 125 -6.71 -15.70 4.10
N GLN A 126 -5.75 -16.61 4.33
CA GLN A 126 -4.86 -16.57 5.50
C GLN A 126 -3.63 -15.66 5.31
N LEU A 127 -3.26 -15.38 4.06
CA LEU A 127 -2.22 -14.43 3.68
C LEU A 127 -2.71 -13.60 2.49
N MET A 128 -2.97 -12.32 2.73
CA MET A 128 -3.37 -11.36 1.70
C MET A 128 -2.16 -10.58 1.19
N GLY A 129 -2.26 -10.01 0.00
CA GLY A 129 -1.19 -9.22 -0.59
C GLY A 129 -1.65 -8.27 -1.68
N LEU A 130 -0.72 -7.44 -2.15
CA LEU A 130 -0.87 -6.58 -3.33
C LEU A 130 0.05 -7.07 -4.46
N ARG A 131 -0.50 -7.24 -5.67
CA ARG A 131 0.24 -7.60 -6.89
C ARG A 131 0.25 -6.47 -7.91
N GLU A 132 1.21 -6.52 -8.82
CA GLU A 132 1.54 -5.39 -9.71
C GLU A 132 1.70 -4.08 -8.93
N ALA A 133 2.34 -4.18 -7.75
CA ALA A 133 2.38 -3.09 -6.79
C ALA A 133 3.41 -2.02 -7.17
N THR A 134 3.08 -0.77 -6.85
CA THR A 134 3.95 0.41 -6.94
C THR A 134 4.22 0.93 -5.53
N ILE A 135 5.48 1.24 -5.23
CA ILE A 135 5.91 1.79 -3.92
C ILE A 135 6.09 3.30 -4.06
N CYS A 136 5.30 4.06 -3.32
CA CYS A 136 5.36 5.51 -3.23
C CYS A 136 6.09 5.88 -1.93
N TRP A 137 7.31 6.37 -2.05
CA TRP A 137 8.08 6.88 -0.91
C TRP A 137 7.67 8.32 -0.59
N PRO A 138 7.71 8.74 0.68
CA PRO A 138 7.68 10.17 1.01
C PRO A 138 8.90 10.89 0.40
N ASP A 139 8.69 12.16 0.00
CA ASP A 139 9.67 13.07 -0.58
C ASP A 139 10.63 13.68 0.46
#